data_AF-A0A7W0Y586-F1
#
_entry.id   AF-A0A7W0Y586-F1
#
_cell.length_a   1.000
_cell.length_b   1.000
_cell.length_c   1.000
_cell.angle_alpha   90.00
_cell.angle_beta   90.00
_cell.angle_gamma   90.00
#
_symmetry.space_group_name_H-M   'P 1'
#
loop_
_entity.id
_entity.type
_entity.pdbx_description
1 polymer ?
#
loop_
_entity_poly.entity_id
_entity_poly.type
_entity_poly.pdbx_seq_one_letter_code
_entity_poly.pdbx_strand_id
1 'polypeptide(L)'
;MQQALAAPVLKSIVFASLALGLGAAYVGITDHSVSRRLVLHAVDEPDALYLTAFRNGDLNLVFEDTELQPMTFHIKAHLSDGCRWLGIETLVPLDARTYHYDYNEAILECEPGAKPARKTPRTGRVSVH
;
A
#
# COMPACT_ATOMS: atom_id res chain seq x y z
N MET A 1 9.06 58.83 8.86
CA MET A 1 10.44 58.52 9.27
C MET A 1 10.38 57.47 10.37
N GLN A 2 11.34 56.54 10.31
CA GLN A 2 11.83 55.66 11.38
C GLN A 2 11.04 54.39 11.74
N GLN A 3 11.69 53.30 11.33
CA GLN A 3 11.64 51.96 11.89
C GLN A 3 11.92 51.94 13.41
N ALA A 4 11.40 50.95 14.11
CA ALA A 4 12.16 50.22 15.13
C ALA A 4 11.51 48.86 15.41
N LEU A 5 12.22 47.80 15.02
CA LEU A 5 12.11 46.46 15.58
C LEU A 5 12.63 46.49 17.03
N ALA A 6 11.93 45.82 17.95
CA ALA A 6 12.56 45.10 19.07
C ALA A 6 11.52 44.27 19.82
N ALA A 7 11.58 42.95 19.66
CA ALA A 7 11.00 42.03 20.64
C ALA A 7 11.88 42.04 21.91
N PRO A 8 11.29 41.70 23.06
CA PRO A 8 11.98 40.75 23.91
C PRO A 8 11.10 39.58 24.36
N VAL A 9 11.70 38.42 24.18
CA VAL A 9 11.45 37.14 24.81
C VAL A 9 11.42 37.31 26.34
N LEU A 10 10.46 36.70 27.03
CA LEU A 10 10.66 35.66 28.05
C LEU A 10 9.36 35.43 28.84
N LYS A 11 8.86 34.20 28.72
CA LYS A 11 7.83 33.63 29.57
C LYS A 11 8.46 33.16 30.88
N SER A 12 7.90 33.58 32.01
CA SER A 12 8.04 32.94 33.33
C SER A 12 6.80 33.41 34.11
N ILE A 13 5.99 32.56 34.74
CA ILE A 13 6.26 31.93 36.03
C ILE A 13 5.17 30.85 36.28
N VAL A 14 5.60 29.60 36.54
CA VAL A 14 5.35 28.71 37.71
C VAL A 14 3.91 28.62 38.29
N PHE A 15 3.29 27.51 38.73
CA PHE A 15 3.68 26.23 39.35
C PHE A 15 2.61 25.16 39.06
N ALA A 16 3.01 23.88 38.96
CA ALA A 16 2.15 22.77 39.36
C ALA A 16 3.02 21.63 39.89
N SER A 17 3.10 21.57 41.21
CA SER A 17 3.60 20.42 41.97
C SER A 17 2.69 19.21 41.69
N LEU A 18 3.14 18.26 40.88
CA LEU A 18 2.53 16.94 40.84
C LEU A 18 3.18 16.05 41.89
N ALA A 19 2.36 15.66 42.87
CA ALA A 19 2.65 14.59 43.79
C ALA A 19 3.02 13.31 43.02
N LEU A 20 4.01 12.58 43.55
CA LEU A 20 4.32 11.20 43.18
C LEU A 20 3.10 10.31 43.45
N GLY A 21 2.25 10.15 42.44
CA GLY A 21 1.29 9.07 42.35
C GLY A 21 1.88 7.97 41.48
N LEU A 22 2.28 6.87 42.10
CA LEU A 22 2.56 5.60 41.44
C LEU A 22 1.36 5.20 40.58
N GLY A 23 1.52 5.42 39.27
CA GLY A 23 0.53 5.09 38.27
C GLY A 23 1.25 5.01 36.94
N ALA A 24 2.22 4.10 36.82
CA ALA A 24 2.69 3.65 35.53
C ALA A 24 1.54 2.92 34.85
N ALA A 25 0.56 3.67 34.33
CA ALA A 25 -0.23 3.21 33.21
C ALA A 25 0.73 3.23 32.01
N TYR A 26 1.57 2.19 31.93
CA TYR A 26 1.97 1.69 30.64
C TYR A 26 0.65 1.36 29.94
N VAL A 27 0.12 2.32 29.18
CA VAL A 27 -0.75 1.99 28.07
C VAL A 27 0.18 1.25 27.12
N GLY A 28 0.33 -0.05 27.35
CA GLY A 28 0.85 -0.96 26.36
C GLY A 28 -0.12 -0.83 25.20
N ILE A 29 0.22 0.01 24.23
CA ILE A 29 -0.36 -0.08 22.91
C ILE A 29 0.12 -1.46 22.45
N THR A 30 -0.74 -2.45 22.62
CA THR A 30 -0.52 -3.77 22.06
C THR A 30 -0.51 -3.58 20.56
N ASP A 31 0.68 -3.64 19.98
CA ASP A 31 0.87 -3.73 18.54
C ASP A 31 0.20 -5.03 18.08
N HIS A 32 -1.04 -4.92 17.59
CA HIS A 32 -1.85 -6.04 17.13
C HIS A 32 -1.54 -6.40 15.68
N SER A 33 -0.37 -6.00 15.17
CA SER A 33 0.02 -6.32 13.82
C SER A 33 0.20 -7.83 13.63
N VAL A 34 -0.56 -8.38 12.68
CA VAL A 34 -0.48 -9.81 12.31
C VAL A 34 0.01 -9.92 10.89
N SER A 35 1.10 -10.66 10.68
CA SER A 35 1.53 -11.04 9.34
C SER A 35 0.61 -12.14 8.80
N ARG A 36 0.03 -11.89 7.63
CA ARG A 36 -0.87 -12.83 6.94
C ARG A 36 -0.36 -13.11 5.54
N ARG A 37 -0.59 -14.33 5.06
CA ARG A 37 -0.22 -14.77 3.72
C ARG A 37 -1.41 -14.65 2.77
N LEU A 38 -1.19 -13.99 1.65
CA LEU A 38 -2.16 -13.78 0.58
C LEU A 38 -1.83 -14.69 -0.60
N VAL A 39 -2.79 -15.51 -0.99
CA VAL A 39 -2.67 -16.49 -2.08
C VAL A 39 -3.61 -16.08 -3.21
N LEU A 40 -3.08 -15.93 -4.43
CA LEU A 40 -3.87 -15.55 -5.60
C LEU A 40 -4.46 -16.78 -6.31
N HIS A 41 -5.76 -16.70 -6.61
CA HIS A 41 -6.51 -17.65 -7.41
C HIS A 41 -7.11 -16.93 -8.62
N ALA A 42 -6.38 -16.92 -9.73
CA ALA A 42 -6.82 -16.37 -11.01
C ALA A 42 -6.39 -17.29 -12.15
N VAL A 43 -7.06 -17.19 -13.30
CA VAL A 43 -6.63 -17.90 -14.51
C VAL A 43 -5.33 -17.27 -14.99
N ASP A 44 -4.36 -18.12 -15.33
CA ASP A 44 -3.09 -17.72 -15.94
C ASP A 44 -3.16 -17.98 -17.44
N GLU A 45 -3.03 -16.94 -18.26
CA GLU A 45 -3.01 -17.08 -19.71
C GLU A 45 -1.58 -17.32 -20.21
N PRO A 46 -1.37 -18.29 -21.10
CA PRO A 46 -0.11 -18.43 -21.80
C PRO A 46 0.25 -17.12 -22.53
N ASP A 47 1.53 -16.75 -22.51
CA ASP A 47 2.08 -15.55 -23.16
C ASP A 47 1.53 -14.21 -22.65
N ALA A 48 0.80 -14.22 -21.52
CA ALA A 48 0.39 -12.99 -20.85
C ALA A 48 1.55 -12.38 -20.05
N LEU A 49 1.57 -11.05 -19.99
CA LEU A 49 2.53 -10.33 -19.18
C LEU A 49 1.80 -9.67 -18.01
N TYR A 50 1.93 -10.28 -16.83
CA TYR A 50 1.33 -9.76 -15.63
C TYR A 50 2.34 -8.91 -14.84
N LEU A 51 2.11 -7.60 -14.80
CA LEU A 51 2.79 -6.68 -13.89
C LEU A 51 2.11 -6.73 -12.51
N THR A 52 2.29 -7.88 -11.84
CA THR A 52 1.60 -8.24 -10.61
C THR A 52 2.53 -8.30 -9.41
N ALA A 53 2.04 -7.92 -8.23
CA ALA A 53 2.70 -8.10 -6.94
C ALA A 53 2.88 -9.60 -6.62
N PHE A 54 2.00 -10.46 -7.14
CA PHE A 54 2.05 -11.92 -6.99
C PHE A 54 3.03 -12.60 -7.97
N ARG A 55 3.86 -11.86 -8.70
CA ARG A 55 4.78 -12.42 -9.72
C ARG A 55 5.76 -13.45 -9.16
N ASN A 56 6.06 -13.35 -7.88
CA ASN A 56 7.00 -14.23 -7.18
C ASN A 56 6.28 -15.20 -6.23
N GLY A 57 4.97 -15.42 -6.43
CA GLY A 57 4.11 -16.25 -5.60
C GLY A 57 3.32 -15.44 -4.57
N ASP A 58 3.03 -16.10 -3.44
CA ASP A 58 2.22 -15.55 -2.35
C ASP A 58 2.83 -14.27 -1.76
N LEU A 59 1.98 -13.35 -1.32
CA LEU A 59 2.39 -12.14 -0.62
C LEU A 59 2.28 -12.33 0.89
N ASN A 60 3.23 -11.81 1.66
CA ASN A 60 3.11 -11.71 3.10
C ASN A 60 2.98 -10.23 3.47
N LEU A 61 1.83 -9.85 4.04
CA LEU A 61 1.53 -8.48 4.44
C LEU A 61 1.24 -8.42 5.93
N VAL A 62 1.55 -7.27 6.53
CA VAL A 62 1.26 -6.99 7.93
C VAL A 62 -0.05 -6.21 8.00
N PHE A 63 -1.00 -6.71 8.78
CA PHE A 63 -2.30 -6.07 9.01
C PHE A 63 -2.36 -5.54 10.43
N GLU A 64 -2.65 -4.25 10.59
CA GLU A 64 -2.79 -3.61 11.91
C GLU A 64 -4.14 -3.95 12.57
N ASP A 65 -5.15 -4.24 11.75
CA ASP A 65 -6.51 -4.55 12.18
C ASP A 65 -6.92 -5.99 11.84
N THR A 66 -7.99 -6.43 12.49
CA THR A 66 -8.59 -7.73 12.18
C THR A 66 -9.34 -7.73 10.84
N GLU A 67 -9.86 -6.57 10.43
CA GLU A 67 -10.65 -6.38 9.22
C GLU A 67 -9.79 -6.15 7.98
N LEU A 68 -10.22 -6.74 6.87
CA LEU A 68 -9.57 -6.55 5.59
C LEU A 68 -9.95 -5.18 4.99
N GLN A 69 -8.96 -4.39 4.64
CA GLN A 69 -9.14 -3.11 3.95
C GLN A 69 -8.88 -3.26 2.45
N PRO A 70 -9.55 -2.47 1.58
CA PRO A 70 -9.24 -2.41 0.16
C PRO A 70 -7.78 -2.03 -0.08
N MET A 71 -7.14 -2.66 -1.08
CA MET A 71 -5.76 -2.38 -1.45
C MET A 71 -5.62 -2.20 -2.96
N THR A 72 -4.70 -1.34 -3.36
CA THR A 72 -4.34 -1.15 -4.77
C THR A 72 -2.82 -1.17 -4.93
N PHE A 73 -2.32 -1.98 -5.84
CA PHE A 73 -0.92 -2.00 -6.24
C PHE A 73 -0.74 -1.37 -7.61
N HIS A 74 0.28 -0.53 -7.74
CA HIS A 74 0.68 0.09 -8.99
C HIS A 74 2.11 -0.32 -9.32
N ILE A 75 2.29 -1.01 -10.44
CA ILE A 75 3.59 -1.54 -10.87
C ILE A 75 3.91 -0.97 -12.24
N LYS A 76 5.01 -0.24 -12.35
CA LYS A 76 5.49 0.31 -13.62
C LYS A 76 6.70 -0.47 -14.09
N ALA A 77 6.74 -0.80 -15.37
CA ALA A 77 7.86 -1.49 -15.99
C ALA A 77 8.07 -1.01 -17.43
N HIS A 78 9.31 -0.98 -17.88
CA HIS A 78 9.63 -0.90 -19.29
C HIS A 78 9.83 -2.32 -19.81
N LEU A 79 9.10 -2.70 -20.84
CA LEU A 79 9.08 -4.06 -21.36
C LEU A 79 9.86 -4.17 -22.67
N SER A 80 10.20 -5.41 -23.05
CA SER A 80 10.96 -5.68 -24.27
C SER A 80 10.20 -5.34 -25.56
N ASP A 81 8.93 -4.97 -25.47
CA ASP A 81 8.13 -4.48 -26.59
C ASP A 81 8.40 -3.00 -26.94
N GLY A 82 9.29 -2.34 -26.18
CA GLY A 82 9.66 -0.92 -26.35
C GLY A 82 8.68 0.04 -25.70
N CYS A 83 7.78 -0.44 -24.85
CA CYS A 83 6.79 0.38 -24.16
C CYS A 83 6.99 0.37 -22.64
N ARG A 84 6.61 1.49 -22.02
CA ARG A 84 6.47 1.59 -20.56
C ARG A 84 5.02 1.35 -20.19
N TRP A 85 4.82 0.40 -19.30
CA TRP A 85 3.52 -0.11 -18.87
C TRP A 85 3.25 0.19 -17.41
N LEU A 86 1.98 0.23 -17.05
CA LEU A 86 1.44 0.31 -15.70
C LEU A 86 0.48 -0.86 -15.50
N GLY A 87 0.84 -1.80 -14.62
CA GLY A 87 -0.07 -2.76 -14.03
C GLY A 87 -0.78 -2.15 -12.82
N ILE A 88 -2.08 -2.37 -12.74
CA ILE A 88 -2.95 -1.93 -11.64
C ILE A 88 -3.64 -3.17 -11.11
N GLU A 89 -3.43 -3.47 -9.83
CA GLU A 89 -4.11 -4.56 -9.14
C GLU A 89 -4.95 -4.00 -8.02
N THR A 90 -6.20 -4.42 -7.94
CA THR A 90 -7.10 -4.04 -6.85
C THR A 90 -7.54 -5.29 -6.10
N LEU A 91 -7.58 -5.16 -4.78
CA LEU A 91 -8.10 -6.14 -3.85
C LEU A 91 -9.26 -5.50 -3.09
N VAL A 92 -10.48 -5.98 -3.34
CA VAL A 92 -11.69 -5.48 -2.67
C VAL A 92 -12.17 -6.55 -1.69
N PRO A 93 -12.26 -6.27 -0.38
CA PRO A 93 -12.72 -7.26 0.61
C PRO A 93 -14.09 -7.80 0.21
N LEU A 94 -14.22 -9.14 0.21
CA LEU A 94 -15.51 -9.82 0.07
C LEU A 94 -16.03 -10.31 1.43
N ASP A 95 -15.12 -10.75 2.29
CA ASP A 95 -15.38 -11.20 3.66
C ASP A 95 -14.10 -11.05 4.50
N ALA A 96 -14.09 -11.61 5.72
CA ALA A 96 -12.97 -11.50 6.65
C ALA A 96 -11.65 -12.17 6.20
N ARG A 97 -11.67 -13.02 5.16
CA ARG A 97 -10.50 -13.81 4.70
C ARG A 97 -10.32 -13.81 3.18
N THR A 98 -11.10 -13.01 2.47
CA THR A 98 -11.16 -13.10 1.01
C THR A 98 -11.25 -11.73 0.39
N TYR A 99 -10.48 -11.54 -0.68
CA TYR A 99 -10.59 -10.40 -1.59
C TYR A 99 -11.10 -10.84 -2.96
N HIS A 100 -11.93 -10.01 -3.58
CA HIS A 100 -12.08 -9.97 -5.03
C HIS A 100 -10.82 -9.33 -5.62
N TYR A 101 -10.26 -9.96 -6.64
CA TYR A 101 -9.07 -9.48 -7.33
C TYR A 101 -9.41 -9.05 -8.75
N ASP A 102 -8.92 -7.88 -9.12
CA ASP A 102 -8.96 -7.35 -10.49
C ASP A 102 -7.58 -6.81 -10.87
N TYR A 103 -7.09 -7.23 -12.04
CA TYR A 103 -5.87 -6.73 -12.67
C TYR A 103 -6.22 -6.10 -14.01
N ASN A 104 -5.72 -4.89 -14.20
CA ASN A 104 -5.79 -4.17 -15.46
C ASN A 104 -4.45 -3.49 -15.74
N GLU A 105 -4.28 -3.02 -16.97
CA GLU A 105 -3.04 -2.40 -17.39
C GLU A 105 -3.21 -1.29 -18.43
N ALA A 106 -2.26 -0.38 -18.40
CA ALA A 106 -2.18 0.76 -19.29
C ALA A 106 -0.77 0.90 -19.87
N ILE A 107 -0.70 1.20 -21.16
CA ILE A 107 0.51 1.70 -21.80
C ILE A 107 0.64 3.17 -21.41
N LEU A 108 1.77 3.55 -20.82
CA LEU A 108 2.07 4.92 -20.45
C LEU A 108 2.70 5.68 -21.62
N GLU A 109 3.67 5.05 -22.29
CA GLU A 109 4.38 5.60 -23.44
C GLU A 109 5.08 4.46 -24.20
N CYS A 110 5.45 4.72 -25.46
CA CYS A 110 6.18 3.78 -26.30
C CYS A 110 7.27 4.49 -27.09
N GLU A 111 8.37 3.78 -27.36
CA GLU A 111 9.41 4.23 -28.26
C GLU A 111 8.92 4.29 -29.73
N PRO A 112 9.53 5.12 -30.59
CA PRO A 112 9.21 5.14 -32.01
C PRO A 112 9.39 3.75 -32.66
N GLY A 113 8.35 3.24 -33.30
CA GLY A 113 8.38 1.92 -33.96
C GLY A 113 8.14 0.72 -33.04
N ALA A 114 7.89 0.96 -31.74
CA ALA A 114 7.48 -0.09 -30.80
C ALA A 114 6.21 -0.81 -31.27
N LYS A 115 6.11 -2.09 -30.91
CA LYS A 115 4.95 -2.95 -31.18
C LYS A 115 4.43 -3.48 -29.85
N PRO A 116 3.52 -2.75 -29.18
CA PRO A 116 3.09 -3.10 -27.84
C PRO A 116 2.51 -4.52 -27.79
N ALA A 117 2.79 -5.21 -26.69
CA ALA A 117 2.15 -6.49 -26.40
C ALA A 117 0.61 -6.32 -26.27
N ARG A 118 -0.12 -7.43 -26.44
CA ARG A 118 -1.57 -7.45 -26.22
C ARG A 118 -1.85 -7.31 -24.73
N LYS A 119 -2.86 -6.50 -24.38
CA LYS A 119 -3.34 -6.43 -22.99
C LYS A 119 -3.99 -7.74 -22.54
N THR A 120 -3.75 -8.12 -21.30
CA THR A 120 -4.25 -9.32 -20.63
C THR A 120 -4.82 -8.96 -19.25
N PRO A 121 -5.95 -8.23 -19.18
CA PRO A 121 -6.63 -8.02 -17.91
C PRO A 121 -7.10 -9.37 -17.34
N ARG A 122 -7.15 -9.49 -16.01
CA ARG A 122 -7.64 -10.72 -15.37
C ARG A 122 -8.36 -10.42 -14.07
N THR A 123 -9.29 -11.29 -13.72
CA THR A 123 -9.99 -11.25 -12.43
C THR A 123 -9.79 -12.56 -11.68
N GLY A 124 -10.06 -12.54 -10.39
CA GLY A 124 -9.93 -13.72 -9.55
C GLY A 124 -10.30 -13.46 -8.10
N ARG A 125 -9.67 -14.24 -7.23
CA ARG A 125 -9.88 -14.17 -5.78
C ARG A 125 -8.54 -14.28 -5.07
N VAL A 126 -8.35 -13.54 -3.99
CA VAL A 126 -7.19 -13.70 -3.10
C VAL A 126 -7.68 -14.20 -1.74
N SER A 127 -7.08 -15.28 -1.25
CA SER A 127 -7.36 -15.83 0.07
C SER A 127 -6.30 -15.39 1.08
N VAL A 128 -6.72 -15.11 2.32
CA VAL A 128 -5.88 -14.64 3.41
C VAL A 128 -5.75 -15.73 4.47
N HIS A 129 -4.51 -16.07 4.83
CA HIS A 129 -4.13 -17.14 5.77
C HIS A 129 -3.32 -16.62 6.94
#